data_AF-J3CID3-F1
#
_entry.id   AF-J3CID3-F1
#
_cell.length_a   1.000
_cell.length_b   1.000
_cell.length_c   1.000
_cell.angle_alpha   90.00
_cell.angle_beta   90.00
_cell.angle_gamma   90.00
#
_symmetry.space_group_name_H-M   'P 1'
#
loop_
_entity.id
_entity.type
_entity.pdbx_description
1 polymer ?
#
loop_
_entity_poly.entity_id
_entity_poly.type
_entity_poly.pdbx_seq_one_letter_code
_entity_poly.pdbx_strand_id
1 'polypeptide(L)'
;MMTVPFYVVSRRFVELLVSHNCDCEYLPLEATYKRKVLLGEFFALNVLNIEKSAADLDHSIFDRRLLEFGLMRDVEKLVLKDDPMGRAPIAYFEEVGRIAVNEALAEDLALLTGVRLVEPKAFTS
;
A
#
# COMPACT_ATOMS: atom_id res chain seq x y z
N MET A 1 0.81 -3.73 20.43
CA MET A 1 0.56 -4.54 19.23
C MET A 1 0.03 -3.58 18.17
N MET A 2 0.85 -3.16 17.20
CA MET A 2 0.35 -2.31 16.10
C MET A 2 -0.49 -3.18 15.18
N THR A 3 -1.73 -2.80 14.96
CA THR A 3 -2.58 -3.37 13.92
C THR A 3 -2.08 -2.86 12.58
N VAL A 4 -1.74 -3.78 11.67
CA VAL A 4 -1.51 -3.44 10.26
C VAL A 4 -2.77 -2.74 9.75
N PRO A 5 -2.66 -1.56 9.13
CA PRO A 5 -3.83 -0.84 8.66
C PRO A 5 -4.51 -1.64 7.53
N PHE A 6 -5.84 -1.75 7.60
CA PHE A 6 -6.63 -2.23 6.47
C PHE A 6 -7.04 -1.05 5.60
N TYR A 7 -7.21 -1.30 4.31
CA TYR A 7 -7.61 -0.29 3.33
C TYR A 7 -9.01 -0.61 2.81
N VAL A 8 -9.89 0.40 2.73
CA VAL A 8 -11.18 0.20 2.07
C VAL A 8 -11.00 0.33 0.57
N VAL A 9 -11.29 -0.74 -0.16
CA VAL A 9 -11.14 -0.81 -1.62
C VAL A 9 -12.45 -1.25 -2.29
N SER A 10 -12.62 -0.86 -3.55
CA SER A 10 -13.76 -1.31 -4.35
C SER A 10 -13.58 -2.75 -4.85
N ARG A 11 -14.68 -3.40 -5.22
CA ARG A 11 -14.68 -4.71 -5.86
C ARG A 11 -13.75 -4.80 -7.07
N ARG A 12 -13.76 -3.79 -7.95
CA ARG A 12 -12.90 -3.74 -9.15
C ARG A 12 -11.41 -3.72 -8.81
N PHE A 13 -11.05 -3.09 -7.68
CA PHE A 13 -9.68 -3.10 -7.19
C PHE A 13 -9.28 -4.50 -6.71
N VAL A 14 -10.17 -5.19 -5.98
CA VAL A 14 -9.95 -6.57 -5.52
C VAL A 14 -9.78 -7.53 -6.70
N GLU A 15 -10.64 -7.44 -7.72
CA GLU A 15 -10.59 -8.30 -8.90
C GLU A 15 -9.23 -8.20 -9.62
N LEU A 16 -8.65 -6.99 -9.66
CA LEU A 16 -7.33 -6.74 -10.23
C LEU A 16 -6.21 -7.32 -9.34
N LEU A 17 -6.30 -7.16 -8.01
CA LEU A 17 -5.34 -7.81 -7.12
C LEU A 17 -5.36 -9.34 -7.26
N VAL A 18 -6.55 -9.94 -7.40
CA VAL A 18 -6.72 -11.37 -7.62
C VAL A 18 -6.11 -11.82 -8.96
N SER A 19 -6.28 -11.04 -10.05
CA SER A 19 -5.69 -11.40 -11.35
C SER A 19 -4.16 -11.37 -11.35
N HIS A 20 -3.56 -10.59 -10.45
CA HIS A 20 -2.11 -10.53 -10.23
C HIS A 20 -1.60 -11.56 -9.20
N ASN A 21 -2.45 -12.46 -8.70
CA ASN A 21 -2.13 -13.41 -7.64
C ASN A 21 -1.54 -12.73 -6.38
N CYS A 22 -2.11 -11.58 -5.99
CA CYS A 22 -1.69 -10.88 -4.79
C CYS A 22 -2.04 -11.65 -3.53
N ASP A 23 -1.07 -11.76 -2.61
CA ASP A 23 -1.28 -12.38 -1.29
C ASP A 23 -1.93 -11.36 -0.32
N CYS A 24 -3.26 -11.33 -0.36
CA CYS A 24 -4.09 -10.39 0.37
C CYS A 24 -5.31 -11.10 0.97
N GLU A 25 -5.79 -10.59 2.09
CA GLU A 25 -7.10 -10.93 2.63
C GLU A 25 -8.13 -9.84 2.29
N TYR A 26 -9.34 -10.27 1.91
CA TYR A 26 -10.43 -9.39 1.50
C TYR A 26 -11.66 -9.65 2.37
N LEU A 27 -11.93 -8.75 3.31
CA LEU A 27 -13.10 -8.85 4.19
C LEU A 27 -14.25 -8.03 3.59
N PRO A 28 -15.37 -8.65 3.18
CA PRO A 28 -16.48 -7.91 2.58
C PRO A 28 -17.10 -6.94 3.59
N LEU A 29 -17.36 -5.72 3.14
CA LEU A 29 -17.96 -4.67 3.95
C LEU A 29 -19.38 -4.36 3.47
N GLU A 30 -20.27 -4.09 4.43
CA GLU A 30 -21.55 -3.45 4.14
C GLU A 30 -21.35 -1.93 4.19
N ALA A 31 -21.26 -1.31 3.02
CA ALA A 31 -21.13 0.15 2.91
C ALA A 31 -22.51 0.79 2.71
N THR A 32 -22.82 1.83 3.49
CA THR A 32 -24.01 2.65 3.28
C THR A 32 -23.60 4.00 2.70
N TYR A 33 -24.12 4.34 1.52
CA TYR A 33 -23.95 5.65 0.91
C TYR A 33 -25.28 6.39 0.84
N LYS A 34 -25.37 7.51 1.56
CA LYS A 34 -26.61 8.29 1.77
C LYS A 34 -27.72 7.43 2.40
N ARG A 35 -28.53 6.76 1.56
CA ARG A 35 -29.65 5.89 1.98
C ARG A 35 -29.68 4.56 1.22
N LYS A 36 -28.61 4.23 0.50
CA LYS A 36 -28.47 2.98 -0.24
C LYS A 36 -27.39 2.12 0.40
N VAL A 37 -27.71 0.86 0.65
CA VAL A 37 -26.74 -0.16 1.04
C VAL A 37 -26.09 -0.72 -0.22
N LEU A 38 -24.76 -0.77 -0.24
CA LEU A 38 -23.94 -1.23 -1.36
C LEU A 38 -23.30 -2.57 -0.96
N LEU A 39 -24.09 -3.64 -1.07
CA LEU A 39 -23.66 -5.00 -0.70
C LEU A 39 -22.65 -5.54 -1.71
N GLY A 40 -21.50 -6.01 -1.22
CA GLY A 40 -20.49 -6.67 -2.06
C GLY A 40 -19.66 -5.73 -2.95
N GLU A 41 -19.78 -4.42 -2.75
CA GLU A 41 -19.08 -3.41 -3.55
C GLU A 41 -17.75 -2.96 -2.93
N PHE A 42 -17.59 -3.13 -1.62
CA PHE A 42 -16.42 -2.67 -0.87
C PHE A 42 -15.86 -3.77 0.04
N PHE A 43 -14.55 -3.73 0.21
CA PHE A 43 -13.79 -4.70 1.00
C PHE A 43 -12.79 -3.98 1.88
N ALA A 44 -12.56 -4.48 3.09
CA ALA A 44 -11.35 -4.19 3.84
C ALA A 44 -10.25 -5.11 3.32
N LEU A 45 -9.23 -4.49 2.71
CA LEU A 45 -8.04 -5.10 2.17
C LEU A 45 -6.95 -5.15 3.25
N ASN A 46 -6.47 -6.35 3.55
CA ASN A 46 -5.25 -6.57 4.31
C ASN A 46 -4.18 -7.14 3.38
N VAL A 47 -3.06 -6.43 3.23
CA VAL A 47 -1.89 -6.94 2.52
C VAL A 47 -1.11 -7.85 3.47
N LEU A 48 -0.89 -9.10 3.08
CA LEU A 48 -0.27 -10.10 3.97
C LEU A 48 1.26 -10.07 3.89
N ASN A 49 1.81 -9.68 2.75
CA ASN A 49 3.24 -9.46 2.61
C ASN A 49 3.66 -8.13 3.27
N ILE A 50 4.23 -8.22 4.48
CA ILE A 50 4.63 -7.06 5.30
C ILE A 50 6.15 -6.99 5.36
N GLU A 51 6.70 -5.93 4.76
CA GLU A 51 8.13 -5.67 4.73
C GLU A 51 8.51 -4.65 5.80
N LYS A 52 9.30 -5.10 6.78
CA LYS A 52 9.73 -4.28 7.91
C LYS A 52 10.99 -3.47 7.63
N SER A 53 11.67 -3.78 6.54
CA SER A 53 12.98 -3.19 6.20
C SER A 53 13.21 -3.18 4.70
N ALA A 54 12.33 -2.46 3.99
CA ALA A 54 12.35 -2.21 2.55
C ALA A 54 13.13 -0.93 2.18
N ALA A 55 13.27 0.02 3.10
CA ALA A 55 13.98 1.28 2.90
C ALA A 55 15.46 1.15 3.25
N ASP A 56 16.28 1.81 2.45
CA ASP A 56 17.68 2.09 2.76
C ASP A 56 17.73 3.37 3.61
N LEU A 57 17.81 3.19 4.93
CA LEU A 57 17.77 4.29 5.91
C LEU A 57 19.04 5.15 5.91
N ASP A 58 20.12 4.67 5.30
CA ASP A 58 21.38 5.42 5.18
C ASP A 58 21.33 6.38 4.00
N HIS A 59 20.56 6.06 2.96
CA HIS A 59 20.42 6.87 1.76
C HIS A 59 19.07 7.62 1.64
N SER A 60 18.11 7.32 2.53
CA SER A 60 16.83 8.02 2.66
C SER A 60 16.95 9.28 3.52
N ILE A 61 16.13 10.29 3.22
CA ILE A 61 16.07 11.58 3.93
C ILE A 61 14.69 11.72 4.57
N PHE A 62 14.66 11.78 5.90
CA PHE A 62 13.47 11.94 6.72
C PHE A 62 13.87 12.49 8.10
N ASP A 63 12.95 13.14 8.82
CA ASP A 63 13.24 13.58 10.19
C ASP A 63 13.25 12.37 11.13
N ARG A 64 14.46 11.89 11.47
CA ARG A 64 14.67 10.77 12.40
C ARG A 64 14.07 11.00 13.78
N ARG A 65 13.85 12.25 14.21
CA ARG A 65 13.19 12.57 15.49
C ARG A 65 11.69 12.30 15.46
N LEU A 66 11.11 12.20 14.26
CA LEU A 66 9.70 11.91 14.03
C LEU A 66 9.45 10.43 13.71
N LEU A 67 10.47 9.57 13.90
CA LEU A 67 10.31 8.12 13.84
C LEU A 67 9.48 7.65 15.03
N GLU A 68 8.18 7.49 14.83
CA GLU A 68 7.25 7.05 15.87
C GLU A 68 6.85 5.59 15.60
N PHE A 69 7.06 4.71 16.58
CA PHE A 69 6.76 3.27 16.45
C PHE A 69 7.40 2.56 15.23
N GLY A 70 8.52 3.09 14.70
CA GLY A 70 9.18 2.54 13.51
C GLY A 70 8.61 3.06 12.18
N LEU A 71 7.66 4.00 12.21
CA LEU A 71 7.13 4.68 11.02
C LEU A 71 7.90 5.97 10.73
N MET A 72 8.47 6.08 9.54
CA MET A 72 9.06 7.29 8.98
C MET A 72 7.97 8.32 8.71
N ARG A 73 8.18 9.53 9.22
CA ARG A 73 7.37 10.72 8.93
C ARG A 73 8.20 11.75 8.18
N ASP A 74 7.50 12.62 7.44
CA ASP A 74 8.10 13.70 6.66
C ASP A 74 9.27 13.23 5.79
N VAL A 75 8.99 12.21 4.97
CA VAL A 75 9.96 11.60 4.06
C VAL A 75 10.19 12.51 2.86
N GLU A 76 11.32 13.21 2.84
CA GLU A 76 11.80 14.05 1.72
C GLU A 76 12.48 13.22 0.62
N LYS A 77 13.01 12.05 0.95
CA LYS A 77 13.59 11.14 -0.04
C LYS A 77 13.50 9.72 0.46
N LEU A 78 12.83 8.86 -0.32
CA LEU A 78 12.77 7.43 -0.04
C LEU A 78 13.70 6.68 -1.01
N VAL A 79 14.71 6.03 -0.47
CA VAL A 79 15.54 5.07 -1.21
C VAL A 79 15.14 3.67 -0.73
N LEU A 80 14.79 2.79 -1.66
CA LEU A 80 14.46 1.40 -1.37
C LEU A 80 15.70 0.53 -1.55
N LYS A 81 15.76 -0.57 -0.80
CA LYS A 81 16.78 -1.62 -0.98
C LYS A 81 16.58 -2.36 -2.30
N ASP A 82 17.57 -3.18 -2.66
CA ASP A 82 17.44 -4.14 -3.76
C ASP A 82 16.31 -5.14 -3.45
N ASP A 83 15.39 -5.30 -4.41
CA ASP A 83 14.20 -6.17 -4.30
C ASP A 83 13.38 -5.95 -3.01
N PRO A 84 12.83 -4.74 -2.80
CA PRO A 84 12.21 -4.36 -1.52
C PRO A 84 10.88 -5.08 -1.25
N MET A 85 10.38 -5.87 -2.21
CA MET A 85 9.12 -6.61 -2.14
C MET A 85 9.32 -8.12 -2.33
N GLY A 86 10.56 -8.60 -2.46
CA GLY A 86 10.85 -10.02 -2.65
C GLY A 86 10.13 -10.63 -3.87
N ARG A 87 10.02 -9.89 -4.97
CA ARG A 87 9.23 -10.23 -6.18
C ARG A 87 7.71 -10.37 -6.00
N ALA A 88 7.15 -10.08 -4.83
CA ALA A 88 5.71 -10.04 -4.66
C ALA A 88 5.09 -8.94 -5.53
N PRO A 89 3.85 -9.08 -6.01
CA PRO A 89 3.17 -8.01 -6.76
C PRO A 89 2.78 -6.82 -5.88
N ILE A 90 2.57 -7.06 -4.58
CA ILE A 90 2.16 -6.06 -3.58
C ILE A 90 2.86 -6.35 -2.25
N ALA A 91 3.19 -5.29 -1.51
CA ALA A 91 3.70 -5.38 -0.14
C ALA A 91 3.28 -4.16 0.67
N TYR A 92 3.18 -4.32 1.99
CA TYR A 92 3.06 -3.20 2.92
C TYR A 92 4.43 -2.89 3.54
N PHE A 93 4.94 -1.70 3.28
CA PHE A 93 6.19 -1.21 3.89
C PHE A 93 5.86 -0.62 5.25
N GLU A 94 6.09 -1.39 6.31
CA GLU A 94 5.71 -1.03 7.69
C GLU A 94 6.39 0.28 8.12
N GLU A 95 7.66 0.45 7.77
CA GLU A 95 8.43 1.63 8.13
C GLU A 95 8.03 2.91 7.39
N VAL A 96 7.33 2.81 6.25
CA VAL A 96 6.82 4.00 5.52
C VAL A 96 5.32 4.17 5.75
N GLY A 97 4.64 3.13 6.24
CA GLY A 97 3.19 3.09 6.36
C GLY A 97 2.49 3.19 5.02
N ARG A 98 3.00 2.50 3.99
CA ARG A 98 2.52 2.56 2.61
C ARG A 98 2.45 1.18 1.96
N ILE A 99 1.50 1.02 1.04
CA ILE A 99 1.48 -0.12 0.13
C ILE A 99 2.38 0.20 -1.06
N ALA A 100 3.26 -0.73 -1.39
CA ALA A 100 4.05 -0.76 -2.60
C ALA A 100 3.50 -1.83 -3.56
N VAL A 101 3.59 -1.55 -4.85
CA VAL A 101 3.16 -2.44 -5.93
C VAL A 101 4.26 -2.52 -6.99
N ASN A 102 4.37 -3.65 -7.68
CA ASN A 102 5.30 -3.78 -8.78
C ASN A 102 4.78 -3.04 -10.04
N GLU A 103 5.62 -2.94 -11.06
CA GLU A 103 5.32 -2.18 -12.28
C GLU A 103 4.09 -2.74 -13.03
N ALA A 104 4.00 -4.05 -13.20
CA ALA A 104 2.87 -4.69 -13.87
C ALA A 104 1.53 -4.41 -13.16
N LEU A 105 1.50 -4.49 -11.83
CA LEU A 105 0.31 -4.17 -11.04
C LEU A 105 0.01 -2.67 -11.08
N ALA A 106 1.03 -1.82 -11.05
CA ALA A 106 0.90 -0.37 -11.14
C ALA A 106 0.23 0.08 -12.45
N GLU A 107 0.64 -0.48 -13.59
CA GLU A 107 0.06 -0.18 -14.90
C GLU A 107 -1.44 -0.44 -14.94
N ASP A 108 -1.87 -1.61 -14.46
CA ASP A 108 -3.28 -1.97 -14.42
C ASP A 108 -4.07 -1.13 -13.40
N LEU A 109 -3.48 -0.84 -12.23
CA LEU A 109 -4.10 0.01 -11.21
C LEU A 109 -4.31 1.45 -11.70
N ALA A 110 -3.42 1.96 -12.55
CA ALA A 110 -3.55 3.30 -13.13
C ALA A 110 -4.79 3.46 -14.03
N LEU A 111 -5.37 2.35 -14.51
CA LEU A 111 -6.61 2.35 -15.28
C LEU A 111 -7.86 2.52 -14.39
N LEU A 112 -7.73 2.37 -13.06
CA LEU A 112 -8.81 2.56 -12.11
C LEU A 112 -8.97 4.04 -11.74
N THR A 113 -10.22 4.50 -11.66
CA THR A 113 -10.52 5.87 -11.21
C THR A 113 -10.23 6.02 -9.71
N GLY A 114 -9.58 7.11 -9.32
CA GLY A 114 -9.34 7.45 -7.91
C GLY A 114 -8.10 6.78 -7.30
N VAL A 115 -7.32 6.04 -8.09
CA VAL A 115 -6.00 5.54 -7.66
C VAL A 115 -4.94 6.59 -7.98
N ARG A 116 -4.11 6.93 -7.00
CA ARG A 116 -2.94 7.80 -7.17
C ARG A 116 -1.69 6.99 -6.85
N LEU A 117 -0.90 6.71 -7.89
CA LEU A 117 0.42 6.10 -7.75
C LEU A 117 1.45 7.21 -7.55
N VAL A 118 2.43 6.94 -6.70
CA VAL A 118 3.53 7.85 -6.40
C VAL A 118 4.80 7.07 -6.64
N GLU A 119 5.61 7.53 -7.59
CA GLU A 119 6.94 6.95 -7.76
C GLU A 119 7.77 7.19 -6.50
N PRO A 120 8.61 6.24 -6.07
CA PRO A 120 9.52 6.46 -4.95
C PRO A 120 10.42 7.70 -5.12
N LYS A 121 10.74 8.05 -6.38
CA LYS A 121 11.51 9.26 -6.72
C LYS A 121 10.72 10.55 -6.53
N ALA A 122 9.40 10.51 -6.56
CA ALA A 122 8.54 11.69 -6.39
C ALA A 122 8.44 12.16 -4.93
N PHE A 123 9.04 11.45 -3.97
CA PHE A 123 9.16 11.93 -2.60
C PHE A 123 10.12 13.11 -2.47
N THR A 124 10.95 13.41 -3.50
CA THR A 124 11.80 14.60 -3.54
C THR A 124 10.96 15.86 -3.82
N SER A 125 10.49 16.54 -2.78
CA SER A 125 9.92 17.88 -2.90
C SER A 125 10.51 18.82 -1.86
#